data_AF-A0A3Q0RL50-F1
#
_entry.id   AF-A0A3Q0RL50-F1
#
_cell.length_a   1.000
_cell.length_b   1.000
_cell.length_c   1.000
_cell.angle_alpha   90.00
_cell.angle_beta   90.00
_cell.angle_gamma   90.00
#
_symmetry.space_group_name_H-M   'P 1'
#
loop_
_entity.id
_entity.type
_entity.pdbx_description
1 polymer ?
#
loop_
_entity_poly.entity_id
_entity_poly.type
_entity_poly.pdbx_seq_one_letter_code
_entity_poly.pdbx_strand_id
1 'polypeptide(L)'
;MSGDNREGQEAMNMYSVTLNGPAPWGFRLQGGKDFSMPLTVSRLTPGGKAAQAGIGVGDWVVSISDANAEDMTHVEAQNKIRAASDSLTLTLSRLAVWGEATFYDEIYQQSKHGLRVENIPCFIPNDRSKKRLIEDTEDWQPRTGTTQSRSFRILAQLTGTDFMQDPDDENMKRSREKFLTEIQSPRYARLRDWHHDRSARALNIKS
;
A
#
# COMPACT_ATOMS: atom_id res chain seq x y z
N MET A 1 26.56 -38.14 -6.23
CA MET A 1 25.63 -37.96 -7.36
C MET A 1 24.26 -37.79 -6.71
N SER A 2 23.89 -36.58 -6.30
CA SER A 2 23.34 -35.53 -7.17
C SER A 2 22.07 -36.06 -7.86
N GLY A 3 20.86 -35.58 -7.63
CA GLY A 3 20.35 -34.51 -6.78
C GLY A 3 18.83 -34.66 -6.77
N ASP A 4 18.20 -34.40 -5.63
CA ASP A 4 16.76 -34.44 -5.45
C ASP A 4 16.19 -33.12 -5.99
N ASN A 5 15.88 -33.07 -7.29
CA ASN A 5 15.21 -31.93 -7.93
C ASN A 5 13.70 -31.99 -7.61
N ARG A 6 13.31 -31.48 -6.44
CA ARG A 6 11.93 -31.05 -6.21
C ARG A 6 11.78 -29.65 -6.77
N GLU A 7 11.54 -29.56 -8.08
CA GLU A 7 10.99 -28.34 -8.69
C GLU A 7 9.60 -28.12 -8.06
N GLY A 8 9.54 -27.16 -7.14
CA GLY A 8 8.29 -26.64 -6.61
C GLY A 8 7.54 -25.94 -7.76
N GLN A 9 6.71 -26.70 -8.47
CA GLN A 9 5.70 -26.13 -9.34
C GLN A 9 4.75 -25.35 -8.44
N GLU A 10 4.87 -24.01 -8.47
CA GLU A 10 3.84 -23.09 -7.99
C GLU A 10 2.56 -23.40 -8.78
N ALA A 11 1.78 -24.36 -8.29
CA ALA A 11 0.58 -24.82 -8.95
C ALA A 11 -0.51 -23.75 -8.77
N MET A 12 -0.47 -22.76 -9.66
CA MET A 12 -1.60 -21.88 -9.94
C MET A 12 -2.80 -22.75 -10.29
N ASN A 13 -3.74 -22.90 -9.36
CA ASN A 13 -4.91 -23.72 -9.58
C ASN A 13 -5.94 -22.89 -10.35
N MET A 14 -6.02 -23.16 -11.65
CA MET A 14 -6.90 -22.46 -12.58
C MET A 14 -8.29 -23.09 -12.53
N TYR A 15 -9.32 -22.31 -12.24
CA TYR A 15 -10.70 -22.77 -12.25
C TYR A 15 -11.63 -21.76 -12.91
N SER A 16 -12.72 -22.26 -13.51
CA SER A 16 -13.73 -21.44 -14.17
C SER A 16 -15.02 -21.46 -13.37
N VAL A 17 -15.67 -20.30 -13.25
CA VAL A 17 -16.93 -20.11 -12.54
C VAL A 17 -17.89 -19.32 -13.43
N THR A 18 -19.16 -19.74 -13.45
CA THR A 18 -20.24 -19.00 -14.09
C THR A 18 -21.22 -18.53 -13.02
N LEU A 19 -21.38 -17.21 -12.90
CA LEU A 19 -22.35 -16.57 -12.02
C LEU A 19 -23.63 -16.34 -12.81
N ASN A 20 -24.75 -16.90 -12.35
CA ASN A 20 -26.04 -16.78 -13.03
C ASN A 20 -26.89 -15.61 -12.48
N GLY A 21 -27.73 -15.04 -13.32
CA GLY A 21 -28.64 -13.92 -13.02
C GLY A 21 -27.99 -12.54 -13.13
N PRO A 22 -28.78 -11.45 -13.06
CA PRO A 22 -28.30 -10.08 -13.30
C PRO A 22 -27.40 -9.53 -12.21
N ALA A 23 -26.61 -8.50 -12.53
CA ALA A 23 -25.86 -7.73 -11.55
C ALA A 23 -26.74 -7.32 -10.34
N PRO A 24 -26.21 -7.21 -9.12
CA PRO A 24 -24.79 -7.23 -8.75
C PRO A 24 -24.19 -8.64 -8.63
N TRP A 25 -22.95 -8.81 -9.08
CA TRP A 25 -22.22 -10.09 -9.04
C TRP A 25 -21.67 -10.45 -7.65
N GLY A 26 -21.59 -9.47 -6.74
CA GLY A 26 -21.19 -9.71 -5.35
C GLY A 26 -19.67 -9.77 -5.14
N PHE A 27 -18.87 -9.17 -6.02
CA PHE A 27 -17.43 -9.00 -5.83
C PHE A 27 -16.96 -7.61 -6.26
N ARG A 28 -15.78 -7.21 -5.81
CA ARG A 28 -15.06 -6.02 -6.25
C ARG A 28 -13.75 -6.42 -6.91
N LEU A 29 -13.42 -5.70 -7.97
CA LEU A 29 -12.20 -5.87 -8.74
C LEU A 29 -11.15 -4.83 -8.30
N GLN A 30 -9.87 -5.18 -8.39
CA GLN A 30 -8.74 -4.26 -8.27
C GLN A 30 -7.64 -4.63 -9.29
N GLY A 31 -6.67 -3.73 -9.47
CA GLY A 31 -5.59 -3.90 -10.44
C GLY A 31 -6.03 -3.64 -11.88
N GLY A 32 -5.27 -4.11 -12.84
CA GLY A 32 -5.43 -3.81 -14.26
C GLY A 32 -4.11 -3.39 -14.90
N LYS A 33 -4.01 -3.54 -16.21
CA LYS A 33 -2.80 -3.19 -16.97
C LYS A 33 -2.39 -1.72 -16.78
N ASP A 34 -3.36 -0.83 -16.69
CA ASP A 34 -3.21 0.60 -16.41
C ASP A 34 -2.60 0.89 -15.02
N PHE A 35 -2.81 -0.01 -14.06
CA PHE A 35 -2.24 0.06 -12.72
C PHE A 35 -0.95 -0.76 -12.57
N SER A 36 -0.47 -1.41 -13.63
CA SER A 36 0.68 -2.33 -13.58
C SER A 36 0.53 -3.42 -12.51
N MET A 37 -0.71 -3.84 -12.26
CA MET A 37 -1.07 -4.88 -11.28
C MET A 37 -2.01 -5.90 -11.95
N PRO A 38 -1.95 -7.19 -11.58
CA PRO A 38 -2.89 -8.17 -12.11
C PRO A 38 -4.33 -7.84 -11.67
N LEU A 39 -5.30 -8.18 -12.52
CA LEU A 39 -6.71 -8.08 -12.14
C LEU A 39 -7.01 -9.10 -11.05
N THR A 40 -7.45 -8.66 -9.88
CA THR A 40 -7.73 -9.54 -8.73
C THR A 40 -9.02 -9.18 -8.02
N VAL A 41 -9.60 -10.15 -7.31
CA VAL A 41 -10.78 -9.93 -6.47
C VAL A 41 -10.35 -9.29 -5.15
N SER A 42 -10.76 -8.05 -4.91
CA SER A 42 -10.40 -7.31 -3.69
C SER A 42 -11.34 -7.55 -2.52
N ARG A 43 -12.64 -7.71 -2.80
CA ARG A 43 -13.68 -7.94 -1.79
C ARG A 43 -14.81 -8.77 -2.34
N LEU A 44 -15.47 -9.50 -1.45
CA LEU A 44 -16.67 -10.26 -1.72
C LEU A 44 -17.82 -9.77 -0.84
N THR A 45 -19.04 -9.83 -1.38
CA THR A 45 -20.26 -9.61 -0.60
C THR A 45 -20.65 -10.93 0.07
N PRO A 46 -20.77 -10.97 1.41
CA PRO A 46 -21.22 -12.16 2.12
C PRO A 46 -22.57 -12.65 1.60
N GLY A 47 -22.68 -13.95 1.29
CA GLY A 47 -23.88 -14.55 0.71
C GLY A 47 -24.19 -14.12 -0.75
N GLY A 48 -23.33 -13.33 -1.38
CA GLY A 48 -23.48 -12.93 -2.78
C GLY A 48 -23.11 -14.04 -3.76
N LYS A 49 -23.46 -13.85 -5.04
CA LYS A 49 -23.25 -14.85 -6.10
C LYS A 49 -21.79 -15.29 -6.22
N ALA A 50 -20.85 -14.35 -6.21
CA ALA A 50 -19.42 -14.68 -6.25
C ALA A 50 -18.96 -15.53 -5.05
N ALA A 51 -19.42 -15.20 -3.83
CA ALA A 51 -19.09 -15.96 -2.64
C ALA A 51 -19.70 -17.37 -2.67
N GLN A 52 -20.95 -17.51 -3.12
CA GLN A 52 -21.62 -18.80 -3.28
C GLN A 52 -20.97 -19.68 -4.36
N ALA A 53 -20.37 -19.07 -5.38
CA ALA A 53 -19.62 -19.77 -6.42
C ALA A 53 -18.18 -20.15 -5.98
N GLY A 54 -17.78 -19.87 -4.74
CA GLY A 54 -16.47 -20.23 -4.22
C GLY A 54 -15.32 -19.35 -4.72
N ILE A 55 -15.62 -18.17 -5.27
CA ILE A 55 -14.62 -17.13 -5.53
C ILE A 55 -14.07 -16.64 -4.20
N GLY A 56 -12.76 -16.51 -4.09
CA GLY A 56 -12.02 -16.00 -2.94
C GLY A 56 -11.45 -14.60 -3.20
N VAL A 57 -11.18 -13.87 -2.12
CA VAL A 57 -10.40 -12.62 -2.18
C VAL A 57 -8.95 -12.97 -2.50
N GLY A 58 -8.34 -12.22 -3.40
CA GLY A 58 -6.98 -12.47 -3.88
C GLY A 58 -6.89 -13.37 -5.12
N ASP A 59 -7.99 -13.98 -5.57
CA ASP A 59 -7.99 -14.77 -6.81
C ASP A 59 -7.71 -13.87 -8.02
N TRP A 60 -6.86 -14.35 -8.94
CA TRP A 60 -6.44 -13.62 -10.13
C TRP A 60 -7.43 -13.86 -11.27
N VAL A 61 -7.92 -12.79 -11.88
CA VAL A 61 -8.80 -12.87 -13.05
C VAL A 61 -7.95 -13.06 -14.29
N VAL A 62 -8.01 -14.28 -14.84
CA VAL A 62 -7.31 -14.65 -16.07
C VAL A 62 -8.18 -14.38 -17.30
N SER A 63 -9.49 -14.59 -17.20
CA SER A 63 -10.41 -14.19 -18.28
C SER A 63 -11.77 -13.74 -17.76
N ILE A 64 -12.39 -12.83 -18.50
CA ILE A 64 -13.73 -12.29 -18.24
C ILE A 64 -14.61 -12.57 -19.45
N SER A 65 -15.64 -13.39 -19.26
CA SER A 65 -16.46 -13.97 -20.29
C SER A 65 -15.58 -14.65 -21.34
N ASP A 66 -15.49 -14.10 -22.56
CA ASP A 66 -14.75 -14.69 -23.68
C ASP A 66 -13.42 -13.98 -23.98
N ALA A 67 -12.95 -13.08 -23.10
CA ALA A 67 -11.70 -12.34 -23.31
C ALA A 67 -10.65 -12.60 -22.25
N ASN A 68 -9.41 -12.78 -22.70
CA ASN A 68 -8.23 -12.83 -21.84
C ASN A 68 -8.06 -11.48 -21.11
N ALA A 69 -7.83 -11.55 -19.81
CA ALA A 69 -7.75 -10.40 -18.92
C ALA A 69 -6.31 -9.95 -18.63
N GLU A 70 -5.29 -10.70 -19.08
CA GLU A 70 -3.86 -10.39 -18.86
C GLU A 70 -3.48 -8.97 -19.30
N ASP A 71 -3.97 -8.55 -20.47
CA ASP A 71 -3.69 -7.24 -21.04
C ASP A 71 -4.86 -6.25 -20.89
N MET A 72 -5.91 -6.60 -20.13
CA MET A 72 -7.06 -5.72 -19.94
C MET A 72 -6.76 -4.60 -18.93
N THR A 73 -7.19 -3.39 -19.27
CA THR A 73 -7.23 -2.28 -18.31
C THR A 73 -8.35 -2.51 -17.29
N HIS A 74 -8.24 -1.84 -16.14
CA HIS A 74 -9.26 -1.88 -15.11
C HIS A 74 -10.65 -1.49 -15.64
N VAL A 75 -10.70 -0.44 -16.45
CA VAL A 75 -11.95 0.09 -17.03
C VAL A 75 -12.56 -0.91 -18.02
N GLU A 76 -11.76 -1.52 -18.89
CA GLU A 76 -12.25 -2.54 -19.83
C GLU A 76 -12.82 -3.75 -19.09
N ALA A 77 -12.13 -4.20 -18.04
CA ALA A 77 -12.59 -5.30 -17.20
C ALA A 77 -13.94 -4.98 -16.53
N GLN A 78 -14.08 -3.78 -15.95
CA GLN A 78 -15.35 -3.32 -15.39
C GLN A 78 -16.46 -3.27 -16.44
N ASN A 79 -16.17 -2.75 -17.64
CA ASN A 79 -17.15 -2.64 -18.71
C ASN A 79 -17.65 -4.02 -19.15
N LYS A 80 -16.76 -5.01 -19.28
CA LYS A 80 -17.16 -6.40 -19.59
C LYS A 80 -18.03 -7.02 -18.49
N ILE A 81 -17.66 -6.83 -17.22
CA ILE A 81 -18.44 -7.32 -16.07
C ILE A 81 -19.83 -6.66 -16.01
N ARG A 82 -19.95 -5.39 -16.36
CA ARG A 82 -21.23 -4.67 -16.40
C ARG A 82 -22.08 -5.03 -17.62
N ALA A 83 -21.46 -5.34 -18.75
CA ALA A 83 -22.16 -5.74 -19.98
C ALA A 83 -22.78 -7.14 -19.87
N ALA A 84 -22.20 -8.02 -19.03
CA ALA A 84 -22.81 -9.29 -18.67
C ALA A 84 -24.20 -9.03 -18.05
N SER A 85 -25.24 -9.61 -18.65
CA SER A 85 -26.64 -9.39 -18.25
C SER A 85 -27.19 -10.61 -17.53
N ASP A 86 -27.20 -11.78 -18.17
CA ASP A 86 -27.82 -12.98 -17.59
C ASP A 86 -26.83 -13.92 -16.91
N SER A 87 -25.57 -13.92 -17.36
CA SER A 87 -24.51 -14.70 -16.76
C SER A 87 -23.15 -14.03 -16.96
N LEU A 88 -22.26 -14.25 -15.99
CA LEU A 88 -20.86 -13.80 -16.04
C LEU A 88 -19.95 -15.00 -15.80
N THR A 89 -19.17 -15.36 -16.81
CA THR A 89 -18.14 -16.41 -16.70
C THR A 89 -16.80 -15.76 -16.38
N LEU A 90 -16.08 -16.30 -15.41
CA LEU A 90 -14.75 -15.85 -15.02
C LEU A 90 -13.82 -17.06 -14.96
N THR A 91 -12.62 -16.93 -15.51
CA THR A 91 -11.55 -17.90 -15.27
C THR A 91 -10.56 -17.29 -14.27
N LEU A 92 -10.37 -17.97 -13.14
CA LEU A 92 -9.71 -17.45 -11.94
C LEU A 92 -8.56 -18.35 -11.51
N SER A 93 -7.39 -17.77 -11.26
CA SER A 93 -6.23 -18.50 -10.77
C SER A 93 -6.10 -18.29 -9.27
N ARG A 94 -6.14 -19.40 -8.54
CA ARG A 94 -5.86 -19.43 -7.10
C ARG A 94 -4.44 -19.90 -6.88
N LEU A 95 -3.65 -19.06 -6.23
CA LEU A 95 -2.38 -19.46 -5.67
C LEU A 95 -2.64 -20.48 -4.55
N ALA A 96 -2.34 -21.75 -4.81
CA ALA A 96 -2.41 -22.82 -3.82
C ALA A 96 -1.22 -22.73 -2.85
N VAL A 97 -1.15 -21.66 -2.06
CA VAL A 97 -0.23 -21.61 -0.93
C VAL A 97 -0.95 -22.22 0.27
N TRP A 98 -0.76 -23.53 0.47
CA TRP A 98 -1.09 -24.17 1.74
C TRP A 98 -0.25 -23.55 2.85
N GLY A 99 -0.86 -22.78 3.74
CA GLY A 99 -0.36 -22.69 5.12
C GLY A 99 -0.06 -21.31 5.73
N GLU A 100 -0.26 -20.17 5.07
CA GLU A 100 -0.12 -18.86 5.74
C GLU A 100 -1.21 -17.88 5.29
N ALA A 101 -2.43 -18.10 5.80
CA ALA A 101 -3.52 -17.13 5.74
C ALA A 101 -3.31 -15.90 6.64
N THR A 102 -2.09 -15.64 7.12
CA THR A 102 -1.78 -14.55 8.07
C THR A 102 -0.96 -13.41 7.47
N PHE A 103 -0.41 -13.54 6.27
CA PHE A 103 0.47 -12.48 5.74
C PHE A 103 -0.28 -11.30 5.09
N TYR A 104 -1.48 -11.52 4.53
CA TYR A 104 -2.23 -10.46 3.86
C TYR A 104 -3.19 -9.69 4.78
N ASP A 105 -3.53 -10.22 5.96
CA ASP A 105 -4.41 -9.53 6.93
C ASP A 105 -3.65 -8.48 7.77
N GLU A 106 -2.34 -8.69 8.02
CA GLU A 106 -1.52 -7.74 8.78
C GLU A 106 -1.25 -6.42 8.02
N ILE A 107 -1.26 -6.41 6.68
CA ILE A 107 -0.89 -5.20 5.92
C ILE A 107 -2.09 -4.24 5.72
N TYR A 108 -3.34 -4.73 5.74
CA TYR A 108 -4.53 -3.88 5.59
C TYR A 108 -5.10 -3.37 6.92
N GLN A 109 -4.75 -3.99 8.05
CA GLN A 109 -5.17 -3.52 9.37
C GLN A 109 -4.19 -2.48 9.96
N GLN A 110 -2.95 -2.43 9.49
CA GLN A 110 -1.90 -1.49 9.91
C GLN A 110 -2.07 -0.05 9.39
N SER A 111 -3.29 0.44 9.20
CA SER A 111 -3.53 1.89 9.00
C SER A 111 -3.52 2.69 10.31
N LYS A 112 -3.06 2.08 11.41
CA LYS A 112 -2.84 2.77 12.69
C LYS A 112 -1.47 2.39 13.25
N HIS A 113 -0.64 3.41 13.40
CA HIS A 113 0.64 3.46 14.14
C HIS A 113 1.91 3.05 13.36
N GLY A 114 2.66 4.07 12.94
CA GLY A 114 4.09 4.12 13.21
C GLY A 114 5.03 3.81 12.04
N LEU A 115 5.80 4.82 11.66
CA LEU A 115 6.95 4.76 10.76
C LEU A 115 7.99 3.73 11.24
N ARG A 116 8.16 2.62 10.52
CA ARG A 116 9.43 1.88 10.44
C ARG A 116 9.47 1.08 9.14
N VAL A 117 10.23 1.57 8.17
CA VAL A 117 10.55 0.86 6.93
C VAL A 117 11.77 0.01 7.21
N GLU A 118 11.61 -1.31 7.34
CA GLU A 118 12.65 -2.26 6.93
C GLU A 118 12.02 -3.53 6.33
N ASN A 119 12.39 -3.75 5.06
CA ASN A 119 12.44 -5.01 4.31
C ASN A 119 11.30 -6.04 4.44
N ILE A 120 10.34 -5.92 3.51
CA ILE A 120 9.56 -7.07 3.01
C ILE A 120 10.03 -7.35 1.56
N PRO A 121 10.40 -8.59 1.21
CA PRO A 121 10.75 -8.95 -0.16
C PRO A 121 9.48 -8.94 -1.01
N CYS A 122 9.25 -7.83 -1.71
CA CYS A 122 8.29 -7.77 -2.80
C CYS A 122 8.87 -8.52 -4.00
N PHE A 123 8.24 -9.61 -4.41
CA PHE A 123 8.51 -10.25 -5.70
C PHE A 123 8.02 -9.31 -6.79
N ILE A 124 8.95 -8.54 -7.36
CA ILE A 124 8.72 -7.60 -8.45
C ILE A 124 9.33 -8.22 -9.71
N PRO A 125 8.54 -8.72 -10.67
CA PRO A 125 9.00 -8.80 -12.05
C PRO A 125 8.92 -7.40 -12.66
N ASN A 126 10.03 -6.66 -12.54
CA ASN A 126 10.58 -5.68 -13.47
C ASN A 126 11.39 -4.58 -12.74
N ASP A 127 12.70 -4.60 -12.96
CA ASP A 127 13.74 -3.74 -12.36
C ASP A 127 13.64 -2.26 -12.81
N ARG A 128 12.82 -1.95 -13.83
CA ARG A 128 12.76 -0.63 -14.47
C ARG A 128 11.95 0.40 -13.69
N SER A 129 10.86 -0.02 -13.04
CA SER A 129 10.00 0.87 -12.25
C SER A 129 10.67 1.29 -10.93
N LYS A 130 11.50 0.40 -10.33
CA LYS A 130 12.30 0.71 -9.14
C LYS A 130 13.27 1.86 -9.38
N LYS A 131 13.97 1.87 -10.53
CA LYS A 131 14.97 2.93 -10.82
C LYS A 131 14.35 4.32 -11.01
N ARG A 132 13.13 4.40 -11.58
CA ARG A 132 12.39 5.68 -11.66
C ARG A 132 11.81 6.13 -10.32
N LEU A 133 11.33 5.21 -9.49
CA LEU A 133 10.75 5.56 -8.18
C LEU A 133 11.81 5.94 -7.13
N ILE A 134 13.00 5.34 -7.19
CA ILE A 134 14.09 5.67 -6.24
C ILE A 134 14.60 7.10 -6.49
N GLU A 135 14.58 7.56 -7.75
CA GLU A 135 14.95 8.94 -8.10
C GLU A 135 13.89 9.96 -7.63
N ASP A 136 12.60 9.61 -7.64
CA ASP A 136 11.48 10.46 -7.16
C ASP A 136 11.30 10.45 -5.62
N THR A 137 11.92 9.51 -4.89
CA THR A 137 11.74 9.39 -3.43
C THR A 137 12.77 10.15 -2.60
N GLU A 138 13.83 10.67 -3.21
CA GLU A 138 14.77 11.58 -2.52
C GLU A 138 14.18 13.00 -2.32
N ASP A 139 13.03 13.31 -2.94
CA ASP A 139 12.43 14.64 -2.99
C ASP A 139 11.45 14.97 -1.84
N TRP A 140 11.07 13.97 -1.04
CA TRP A 140 10.13 14.16 0.08
C TRP A 140 10.83 14.47 1.41
N GLN A 141 12.15 14.36 1.48
CA GLN A 141 12.89 14.65 2.71
C GLN A 141 13.13 16.16 2.83
N PRO A 142 12.66 16.82 3.90
CA PRO A 142 13.09 18.17 4.20
C PRO A 142 14.59 18.14 4.49
N ARG A 143 15.43 18.61 3.57
CA ARG A 143 16.84 18.86 3.90
C ARG A 143 16.92 20.06 4.84
N THR A 144 17.60 19.82 5.95
CA THR A 144 17.75 20.70 7.11
C THR A 144 18.03 22.15 6.73
N GLY A 145 17.11 23.05 7.10
CA GLY A 145 17.36 24.50 7.13
C GLY A 145 16.41 25.37 6.30
N THR A 146 15.53 24.79 5.47
CA THR A 146 14.56 25.57 4.67
C THR A 146 13.22 24.84 4.61
N THR A 147 12.15 25.60 4.84
CA THR A 147 10.74 25.15 4.90
C THR A 147 10.12 24.96 3.52
N GLN A 148 10.84 25.35 2.46
CA GLN A 148 10.35 25.39 1.09
C GLN A 148 10.63 24.08 0.35
N SER A 149 9.62 23.54 -0.33
CA SER A 149 9.73 22.30 -1.10
C SER A 149 10.75 22.44 -2.24
N ARG A 150 11.37 21.31 -2.63
CA ARG A 150 12.31 21.29 -3.77
C ARG A 150 11.64 21.78 -5.05
N SER A 151 10.38 21.39 -5.29
CA SER A 151 9.59 21.82 -6.44
C SER A 151 9.43 23.34 -6.48
N PHE A 152 9.14 23.98 -5.34
CA PHE A 152 9.02 25.42 -5.27
C PHE A 152 10.37 26.12 -5.46
N ARG A 153 11.49 25.57 -4.96
CA ARG A 153 12.84 26.10 -5.23
C ARG A 153 13.22 26.04 -6.70
N ILE A 154 12.88 24.93 -7.38
CA ILE A 154 13.09 24.80 -8.82
C ILE A 154 12.28 25.86 -9.56
N LEU A 155 11.00 26.03 -9.21
CA LEU A 155 10.16 27.07 -9.79
C LEU A 155 10.75 28.46 -9.55
N ALA A 156 11.20 28.76 -8.33
CA ALA A 156 11.79 30.05 -7.98
C ALA A 156 13.06 30.35 -8.79
N GLN A 157 13.91 29.36 -9.07
CA GLN A 157 15.06 29.53 -9.96
C GLN A 157 14.65 29.79 -11.41
N LEU A 158 13.63 29.08 -11.90
CA LEU A 158 13.12 29.26 -13.27
C LEU A 158 12.47 30.64 -13.47
N THR A 159 11.83 31.19 -12.43
CA THR A 159 11.19 32.51 -12.45
C THR A 159 12.09 33.64 -11.95
N GLY A 160 13.29 33.35 -11.44
CA GLY A 160 14.24 34.34 -10.89
C GLY A 160 13.80 34.95 -9.56
N THR A 161 13.03 34.20 -8.76
CA THR A 161 12.50 34.62 -7.44
C THR A 161 13.16 33.87 -6.28
N ASP A 162 14.32 33.26 -6.49
CA ASP A 162 15.08 32.47 -5.52
C ASP A 162 15.67 33.30 -4.36
N PHE A 163 15.72 34.63 -4.50
CA PHE A 163 16.20 35.56 -3.46
C PHE A 163 15.08 36.22 -2.64
N MET A 164 13.81 35.90 -2.90
CA MET A 164 12.69 36.44 -2.10
C MET A 164 12.61 35.68 -0.77
N GLN A 165 13.00 36.33 0.32
CA GLN A 165 12.97 35.75 1.66
C GLN A 165 11.58 35.98 2.28
N ASP A 166 10.84 34.90 2.53
CA ASP A 166 9.52 34.98 3.15
C ASP A 166 9.64 35.46 4.61
N PRO A 167 8.93 36.52 5.03
CA PRO A 167 9.02 37.05 6.40
C PRO A 167 8.61 36.04 7.49
N ASP A 168 7.89 34.98 7.12
CA ASP A 168 7.49 33.90 8.03
C ASP A 168 8.64 32.93 8.37
N ASP A 169 9.71 32.85 7.57
CA ASP A 169 10.81 31.89 7.80
C ASP A 169 11.60 32.22 9.07
N GLU A 170 11.87 33.50 9.34
CA GLU A 170 12.54 33.93 10.58
C GLU A 170 11.67 33.73 11.82
N ASN A 171 10.35 33.95 11.69
CA ASN A 171 9.40 33.73 12.78
C ASN A 171 9.28 32.23 13.12
N MET A 172 9.29 31.36 12.11
CA MET A 172 9.24 29.91 12.28
C MET A 172 10.56 29.37 12.85
N LYS A 173 11.70 29.90 12.39
CA LYS A 173 13.03 29.57 12.94
C LYS A 173 13.13 29.93 14.41
N ARG A 174 12.69 31.13 14.79
CA ARG A 174 12.63 31.58 16.18
C ARG A 174 11.67 30.76 17.04
N SER A 175 10.54 30.34 16.48
CA SER A 175 9.56 29.49 17.17
C SER A 175 10.10 28.06 17.38
N ARG A 176 10.78 27.50 16.38
CA ARG A 176 11.47 26.20 16.47
C ARG A 176 12.57 26.23 17.51
N GLU A 177 13.38 27.28 17.53
CA GLU A 177 14.45 27.47 18.50
C GLU A 177 13.89 27.58 19.93
N LYS A 178 12.86 28.41 20.14
CA LYS A 178 12.15 28.51 21.43
C LYS A 178 11.64 27.15 21.91
N PHE A 179 10.99 26.37 21.04
CA PHE A 179 10.51 25.04 21.39
C PHE A 179 11.65 24.09 21.79
N LEU A 180 12.75 24.08 21.02
CA LEU A 180 13.93 23.27 21.33
C LEU A 180 14.58 23.65 22.66
N THR A 181 14.63 24.94 22.99
CA THR A 181 15.13 25.40 24.29
C THR A 181 14.18 25.03 25.44
N GLU A 182 12.87 24.99 25.19
CA GLU A 182 11.88 24.66 26.21
C GLU A 182 11.87 23.17 26.58
N ILE A 183 12.04 22.27 25.60
CA ILE A 183 12.16 20.82 25.86
C ILE A 183 13.48 20.44 26.57
N GLN A 184 14.51 21.29 26.48
CA GLN A 184 15.77 21.16 27.21
C GLN A 184 15.73 21.89 28.56
N SER A 185 14.64 22.58 28.89
CA SER A 185 14.56 23.35 30.12
C SER A 185 14.53 22.45 31.36
N PRO A 186 15.09 22.91 32.50
CA PRO A 186 15.01 22.19 33.78
C PRO A 186 13.56 21.92 34.24
N ARG A 187 12.62 22.79 33.81
CA ARG A 187 11.19 22.62 34.09
C ARG A 187 10.63 21.40 33.35
N TYR A 188 10.96 21.25 32.06
CA TYR A 188 10.53 20.10 31.26
C TYR A 188 11.18 18.81 31.74
N ALA A 189 12.47 18.85 32.13
CA ALA A 189 13.17 17.70 32.71
C ALA A 189 12.46 17.18 33.97
N ARG A 190 12.12 18.08 34.92
CA ARG A 190 11.38 17.69 36.14
C ARG A 190 10.01 17.09 35.85
N LEU A 191 9.28 17.63 34.87
CA LEU A 191 7.98 17.09 34.47
C LEU A 191 8.11 15.71 33.83
N ARG A 192 9.11 15.53 32.97
CA ARG A 192 9.43 14.25 32.32
C ARG A 192 9.80 13.19 33.36
N ASP A 193 10.67 13.52 34.31
CA ASP A 193 11.11 12.62 35.37
C ASP A 193 9.98 12.26 36.32
N TRP A 194 9.10 13.21 36.66
CA TRP A 194 7.91 12.95 37.47
C TRP A 194 6.95 11.99 36.78
N HIS A 195 6.72 12.15 35.46
CA HIS A 195 5.93 11.20 34.68
C HIS A 195 6.60 9.83 34.64
N HIS A 196 7.91 9.75 34.42
CA HIS A 196 8.63 8.50 34.45
C HIS A 196 8.58 7.79 35.80
N ASP A 197 8.72 8.50 36.92
CA ASP A 197 8.68 7.90 38.26
C ASP A 197 7.25 7.44 38.62
N ARG A 198 6.24 8.27 38.31
CA ARG A 198 4.83 7.93 38.53
C ARG A 198 4.39 6.76 37.67
N SER A 199 4.82 6.70 36.41
CA SER A 199 4.58 5.58 35.50
C SER A 199 5.37 4.33 35.89
N ALA A 200 6.61 4.47 36.36
CA ALA A 200 7.41 3.34 36.82
C ALA A 200 6.83 2.68 38.08
N ARG A 201 6.28 3.49 39.02
CA ARG A 201 5.57 2.99 40.21
C ARG A 201 4.23 2.34 39.86
N ALA A 202 3.46 2.91 38.93
CA ALA A 202 2.20 2.32 38.50
C ALA A 202 2.38 0.97 37.78
N LEU A 203 3.52 0.76 37.14
CA LEU A 203 3.85 -0.45 36.39
C LEU A 203 4.76 -1.43 37.16
N ASN A 204 5.03 -1.17 38.45
CA ASN A 204 5.83 -2.04 39.34
C ASN A 204 7.25 -2.38 38.80
N ILE A 205 7.88 -1.48 38.05
CA ILE A 205 9.14 -1.75 37.33
C ILE A 205 10.38 -1.37 38.15
N LYS A 206 10.22 -0.80 39.35
CA LYS A 206 11.33 -0.56 40.29
C LYS A 206 10.90 -0.92 41.71
N SER A 207 11.59 -1.91 42.30
CA SER A 207 11.56 -2.20 43.74
C SER A 207 12.40 -1.21 44.51
#